data_AF-A0A9J6RPF2-F1
#
_entry.id   AF-A0A9J6RPF2-F1
#
_cell.length_a   1.000
_cell.length_b   1.000
_cell.length_c   1.000
_cell.angle_alpha   90.00
_cell.angle_beta   90.00
_cell.angle_gamma   90.00
#
_symmetry.space_group_name_H-M   'P 1'
#
loop_
_entity.id
_entity.type
_entity.pdbx_description
1 polymer ?
#
loop_
_entity_poly.entity_id
_entity_poly.type
_entity_poly.pdbx_seq_one_letter_code
_entity_poly.pdbx_strand_id
1 'polypeptide(L)'
;MRKTIYETNYDRLIKLGVIAKDGAMPKPYSKSHTNGFMDLVLERVEHMDDVSGNSGIAFSMAHYFRQNGDLCKDPEMVVIVYPALQMVEALTFEQSLPPIYQVVFPEPGKFYPQFRKELNGFLRLWLNNLIDQGHGNNWVENNP
;
A
#
# COMPACT_ATOMS: atom_id res chain seq x y z
N MET A 1 -18.40 -4.08 18.46
CA MET A 1 -17.87 -2.76 18.04
C MET A 1 -17.60 -2.78 16.55
N ARG A 2 -17.79 -1.65 15.85
CA ARG A 2 -17.53 -1.54 14.41
C ARG A 2 -16.03 -1.24 14.21
N LYS A 3 -15.35 -2.03 13.37
CA LYS A 3 -13.94 -1.78 13.00
C LYS A 3 -13.78 -0.41 12.32
N THR A 4 -12.66 0.24 12.61
CA THR A 4 -12.19 1.48 11.98
C THR A 4 -11.69 1.24 10.55
N ILE A 5 -11.46 2.31 9.80
CA ILE A 5 -10.91 2.19 8.44
C ILE A 5 -9.54 1.49 8.44
N TYR A 6 -8.69 1.80 9.42
CA TYR A 6 -7.35 1.23 9.55
C TYR A 6 -7.37 -0.29 9.78
N GLU A 7 -8.25 -0.76 10.69
CA GLU A 7 -8.42 -2.19 10.96
C GLU A 7 -9.02 -2.92 9.75
N THR A 8 -10.00 -2.31 9.07
CA THR A 8 -10.58 -2.98 7.89
C THR A 8 -9.64 -2.95 6.68
N ASN A 9 -8.74 -1.98 6.56
CA ASN A 9 -7.71 -1.99 5.52
C ASN A 9 -6.66 -3.06 5.81
N TYR A 10 -6.33 -3.29 7.08
CA TYR A 10 -5.46 -4.38 7.50
C TYR A 10 -6.07 -5.75 7.11
N ASP A 11 -7.35 -5.96 7.37
CA ASP A 11 -8.07 -7.17 6.93
C ASP A 11 -8.01 -7.38 5.40
N ARG A 12 -8.06 -6.30 4.62
CA ARG A 12 -7.99 -6.37 3.14
C ARG A 12 -6.60 -6.75 2.66
N LEU A 13 -5.55 -6.23 3.29
CA LEU A 13 -4.18 -6.63 2.98
C LEU A 13 -3.95 -8.11 3.28
N ILE A 14 -4.55 -8.65 4.35
CA ILE A 14 -4.56 -10.09 4.61
C ILE A 14 -5.27 -10.84 3.49
N LYS A 15 -6.45 -10.38 3.06
CA LYS A 15 -7.21 -11.02 1.98
C LYS A 15 -6.45 -11.04 0.65
N LEU A 16 -5.67 -10.01 0.37
CA LEU A 16 -4.79 -9.92 -0.80
C LEU A 16 -3.50 -10.77 -0.65
N GLY A 17 -3.22 -11.32 0.53
CA GLY A 17 -1.96 -12.02 0.80
C GLY A 17 -0.73 -11.10 0.82
N VAL A 18 -0.93 -9.79 0.91
CA VAL A 18 0.15 -8.79 1.04
C VAL A 18 0.81 -8.89 2.41
N ILE A 19 -0.01 -9.14 3.43
CA ILE A 19 0.43 -9.45 4.80
C ILE A 19 -0.23 -10.72 5.32
N ALA A 20 0.41 -11.40 6.26
CA ALA A 20 -0.17 -12.46 7.05
C ALA A 20 -0.98 -11.88 8.23
N LYS A 21 -1.70 -12.74 8.96
CA LYS A 21 -2.58 -12.32 10.08
C LYS A 21 -1.83 -11.67 11.25
N ASP A 22 -0.54 -11.96 11.37
CA ASP A 22 0.38 -11.38 12.35
C ASP A 22 1.07 -10.11 11.83
N GLY A 23 0.72 -9.64 10.62
CA GLY A 23 1.29 -8.44 10.01
C GLY A 23 2.62 -8.67 9.29
N ALA A 24 3.14 -9.89 9.26
CA ALA A 24 4.35 -10.20 8.48
C ALA A 24 4.06 -10.04 6.98
N MET A 25 5.02 -9.54 6.21
CA MET A 25 4.95 -9.51 4.75
C MET A 25 5.60 -10.79 4.19
N PRO A 26 4.82 -11.80 3.75
CA PRO A 26 5.40 -13.04 3.23
C PRO A 26 6.15 -12.82 1.90
N LYS A 27 5.86 -11.73 1.18
CA LYS A 27 6.38 -11.45 -0.16
C LYS A 27 6.82 -9.97 -0.27
N PRO A 28 7.88 -9.57 0.46
CA PRO A 28 8.28 -8.17 0.60
C PRO A 28 8.69 -7.49 -0.71
N TYR A 29 9.10 -8.28 -1.71
CA TYR A 29 9.44 -7.82 -3.06
C TYR A 29 8.78 -8.77 -4.06
N SER A 30 7.61 -8.39 -4.56
CA SER A 30 6.83 -9.29 -5.41
C SER A 30 5.88 -8.55 -6.31
N LYS A 31 5.32 -9.30 -7.26
CA LYS A 31 4.37 -8.78 -8.22
C LYS A 31 3.18 -9.70 -8.33
N SER A 32 1.98 -9.16 -8.23
CA SER A 32 0.73 -9.89 -8.43
C SER A 32 0.20 -9.60 -9.82
N HIS A 33 0.17 -10.65 -10.66
CA HIS A 33 -0.30 -10.57 -12.04
C HIS A 33 -1.78 -10.92 -12.12
N THR A 34 -2.54 -10.14 -12.90
CA THR A 34 -3.95 -10.41 -13.17
C THR A 34 -4.25 -10.04 -14.62
N ASN A 35 -4.79 -10.99 -15.39
CA ASN A 35 -5.04 -10.79 -16.81
C ASN A 35 -6.02 -9.63 -17.05
N GLY A 36 -5.69 -8.73 -17.97
CA GLY A 36 -6.49 -7.55 -18.29
C GLY A 36 -6.31 -6.36 -17.35
N PHE A 37 -5.48 -6.47 -16.30
CA PHE A 37 -5.16 -5.39 -15.37
C PHE A 37 -3.64 -5.16 -15.30
N MET A 38 -3.25 -4.00 -14.77
CA MET A 38 -1.85 -3.71 -14.48
C MET A 38 -1.38 -4.59 -13.32
N ASP A 39 -0.12 -4.98 -13.34
CA ASP A 39 0.46 -5.75 -12.24
C ASP A 39 0.50 -4.91 -10.96
N LEU A 40 0.17 -5.53 -9.82
CA LEU A 40 0.36 -4.92 -8.50
C LEU A 40 1.77 -5.27 -8.01
N VAL A 41 2.64 -4.28 -7.90
CA VAL A 41 4.01 -4.41 -7.40
C VAL A 41 4.04 -4.09 -5.91
N LEU A 42 4.76 -4.90 -5.13
CA LEU A 42 5.04 -4.69 -3.71
C LEU A 42 6.54 -4.53 -3.48
N GLU A 43 6.93 -3.52 -2.70
CA GLU A 43 8.31 -3.37 -2.25
C GLU A 43 8.39 -2.96 -0.78
N ARG A 44 9.29 -3.58 -0.04
CA ARG A 44 9.57 -3.22 1.35
C ARG A 44 10.40 -1.94 1.41
N VAL A 45 9.96 -0.99 2.24
CA VAL A 45 10.57 0.34 2.37
C VAL A 45 11.07 0.56 3.81
N GLU A 46 12.12 -0.16 4.20
CA GLU A 46 12.61 -0.23 5.59
C GLU A 46 12.99 1.14 6.19
N HIS A 47 13.52 2.05 5.37
CA HIS A 47 13.89 3.39 5.83
C HIS A 47 12.69 4.29 6.18
N MET A 48 11.46 3.86 5.86
CA MET A 48 10.21 4.53 6.24
C MET A 48 9.51 3.87 7.43
N ASP A 49 10.12 2.85 8.03
CA ASP A 49 9.64 2.30 9.29
C ASP A 49 9.58 3.40 10.34
N ASP A 50 8.57 3.29 11.21
CA ASP A 50 8.40 4.13 12.38
C ASP A 50 8.28 5.64 12.09
N VAL A 51 8.12 6.06 10.83
CA VAL A 51 8.06 7.49 10.44
C VAL A 51 6.87 8.23 11.09
N SER A 52 5.83 7.48 11.46
CA SER A 52 4.67 8.01 12.20
C SER A 52 4.96 8.26 13.69
N GLY A 53 6.13 7.86 14.17
CA GLY A 53 6.51 7.86 15.59
C GLY A 53 6.08 6.61 16.35
N ASN A 54 5.45 5.63 15.69
CA ASN A 54 5.04 4.35 16.28
C ASN A 54 5.72 3.19 15.58
N SER A 55 6.04 2.12 16.32
CA SER A 55 6.67 0.94 15.72
C SER A 55 5.76 0.29 14.66
N GLY A 56 6.21 0.27 13.40
CA GLY A 56 5.44 -0.21 12.26
C GLY A 56 6.30 -0.49 11.03
N ILE A 57 5.76 -1.32 10.14
CA ILE A 57 6.45 -1.88 8.97
C ILE A 57 5.94 -1.19 7.71
N ALA A 58 6.81 -0.47 7.01
CA ALA A 58 6.44 0.29 5.81
C ALA A 58 6.66 -0.46 4.48
N PHE A 59 5.72 -0.37 3.55
CA PHE A 59 5.91 -0.91 2.20
C PHE A 59 5.15 -0.11 1.15
N SER A 60 5.63 -0.16 -0.08
CA SER A 60 4.97 0.42 -1.24
C SER A 60 4.08 -0.62 -1.93
N MET A 61 2.98 -0.13 -2.47
CA MET A 61 2.17 -0.83 -3.46
C MET A 61 2.07 0.07 -4.68
N ALA A 62 2.33 -0.46 -5.87
CA ALA A 62 2.31 0.34 -7.08
C ALA A 62 1.70 -0.41 -8.27
N HIS A 63 1.02 0.34 -9.12
CA HIS A 63 0.82 -0.01 -10.52
C HIS A 63 1.70 0.86 -11.39
N TYR A 64 2.16 0.29 -12.50
CA TYR A 64 2.88 1.02 -13.54
C TYR A 64 2.24 0.80 -14.89
N PHE A 65 2.19 1.87 -15.68
CA PHE A 65 1.94 1.81 -17.11
C PHE A 65 3.15 2.36 -17.87
N ARG A 66 3.22 2.06 -19.17
CA ARG A 66 4.28 2.57 -20.04
C ARG A 66 3.76 3.74 -20.87
N GLN A 67 4.46 4.87 -20.83
CA GLN A 67 4.20 6.00 -21.71
C GLN A 67 5.49 6.48 -22.36
N ASN A 68 5.52 6.58 -23.69
CA ASN A 68 6.68 7.04 -24.46
C ASN A 68 8.01 6.31 -24.17
N GLY A 69 7.97 5.13 -23.54
CA GLY A 69 9.17 4.39 -23.14
C GLY A 69 9.39 4.34 -21.63
N ASP A 70 8.81 5.26 -20.89
CA ASP A 70 8.99 5.40 -19.45
C ASP A 70 7.92 4.64 -18.67
N LEU A 71 8.30 4.11 -17.49
CA LEU A 71 7.34 3.58 -16.53
C LEU A 71 6.80 4.73 -15.68
N CYS A 72 5.47 4.84 -15.65
CA CYS A 72 4.74 5.87 -14.94
C CYS A 72 3.87 5.23 -13.85
N LYS A 73 3.87 5.81 -12.64
CA LYS A 73 3.10 5.32 -11.48
C LYS A 73 1.62 5.65 -11.65
N ASP A 74 0.73 4.67 -11.44
CA ASP A 74 -0.73 4.85 -11.53
C ASP A 74 -1.58 3.88 -10.68
N PRO A 75 -1.65 4.07 -9.34
CA PRO A 75 -0.83 4.93 -8.50
C PRO A 75 0.29 4.14 -7.80
N GLU A 76 1.13 4.84 -7.04
CA GLU A 76 1.92 4.28 -5.93
C GLU A 76 1.39 4.80 -4.58
N MET A 77 1.35 3.93 -3.58
CA MET A 77 1.17 4.31 -2.18
C MET A 77 2.17 3.62 -1.28
N VAL A 78 2.78 4.37 -0.36
CA VAL A 78 3.47 3.77 0.80
C VAL A 78 2.48 3.71 1.96
N VAL A 79 2.44 2.56 2.63
CA VAL A 79 1.61 2.32 3.82
C VAL A 79 2.47 1.78 4.95
N ILE A 80 2.03 1.99 6.20
CA ILE A 80 2.65 1.42 7.40
C ILE A 80 1.66 0.47 8.09
N VAL A 81 2.13 -0.75 8.35
CA VAL A 81 1.39 -1.75 9.10
C VAL A 81 1.83 -1.72 10.55
N TYR A 82 0.86 -1.72 11.46
CA TYR A 82 1.07 -1.82 12.91
C TYR A 82 0.56 -3.20 13.38
N PRO A 83 1.40 -4.25 13.39
CA PRO A 83 0.98 -5.60 13.74
C PRO A 83 0.28 -5.71 15.10
N ALA A 84 0.84 -5.06 16.12
CA ALA A 84 0.31 -5.07 17.49
C ALA A 84 -1.11 -4.48 17.60
N LEU A 85 -1.47 -3.58 16.69
CA LEU A 85 -2.78 -2.92 16.67
C LEU A 85 -3.73 -3.51 15.63
N GLN A 86 -3.24 -4.42 14.77
CA GLN A 86 -3.96 -4.92 13.59
C GLN A 86 -4.53 -3.78 12.72
N MET A 87 -3.71 -2.75 12.51
CA MET A 87 -4.05 -1.54 11.77
C MET A 87 -3.04 -1.30 10.64
N VAL A 88 -3.50 -0.68 9.56
CA VAL A 88 -2.63 -0.13 8.52
C VAL A 88 -3.00 1.31 8.25
N GLU A 89 -2.01 2.13 7.93
CA GLU A 89 -2.17 3.55 7.65
C GLU A 89 -1.43 3.96 6.37
N ALA A 90 -2.07 4.77 5.53
CA ALA A 90 -1.40 5.36 4.36
C ALA A 90 -0.41 6.47 4.78
N LEU A 91 0.79 6.45 4.19
CA LEU A 91 1.86 7.44 4.39
C LEU A 91 1.98 8.41 3.23
N THR A 92 2.03 7.88 2.00
CA THR A 92 2.19 8.69 0.79
C THR A 92 1.26 8.22 -0.31
N PHE A 93 1.03 9.11 -1.27
CA PHE A 93 0.41 8.81 -2.55
C PHE A 93 1.21 9.53 -3.64
N GLU A 94 1.50 8.81 -4.72
CA GLU A 94 2.17 9.35 -5.89
C GLU A 94 1.50 8.87 -7.18
N GLN A 95 1.32 9.79 -8.13
CA GLN A 95 0.84 9.51 -9.47
C GLN A 95 1.63 10.35 -10.47
N SER A 96 1.99 9.76 -11.61
CA SER A 96 2.80 10.46 -12.62
C SER A 96 1.96 11.36 -13.53
N LEU A 97 0.73 10.97 -13.87
CA LEU A 97 -0.13 11.70 -14.82
C LEU A 97 -1.59 11.75 -14.37
N PRO A 98 -2.10 12.92 -13.93
CA PRO A 98 -1.34 14.15 -13.66
C PRO A 98 -0.32 13.95 -12.52
N PRO A 99 0.76 14.75 -12.46
CA PRO A 99 1.75 14.62 -11.41
C PRO A 99 1.16 15.06 -10.07
N ILE A 100 1.05 14.12 -9.13
CA ILE A 100 0.54 14.35 -7.78
C ILE A 100 1.48 13.65 -6.79
N TYR A 101 1.86 14.37 -5.75
CA TYR A 101 2.57 13.79 -4.60
C TYR A 101 1.97 14.33 -3.30
N GLN A 102 1.57 13.43 -2.41
CA GLN A 102 1.00 13.76 -1.10
C GLN A 102 1.69 12.93 -0.02
N VAL A 103 1.94 13.56 1.13
CA VAL A 103 2.59 12.95 2.31
C VAL A 103 1.79 13.24 3.56
N VAL A 104 1.55 12.24 4.40
CA VAL A 104 0.81 12.40 5.67
C VAL A 104 1.71 12.99 6.75
N PHE A 105 2.95 12.51 6.86
CA PHE A 105 3.92 12.90 7.88
C PHE A 105 5.09 13.68 7.24
N PRO A 106 4.97 15.01 7.08
CA PRO A 106 6.01 15.80 6.41
C PRO A 106 7.29 15.93 7.23
N GLU A 107 7.17 15.86 8.56
CA GLU A 107 8.25 16.01 9.53
C GLU A 107 7.93 15.13 10.75
N PRO A 108 8.96 14.67 11.51
CA PRO A 108 8.76 13.90 12.73
C PRO A 108 7.78 14.58 13.69
N GLY A 109 6.76 13.84 14.14
CA GLY A 109 5.76 14.32 15.10
C GLY A 109 4.69 15.27 14.53
N LYS A 110 4.72 15.57 13.22
CA LYS A 110 3.66 16.34 12.53
C LYS A 110 2.92 15.45 11.55
N PHE A 111 1.62 15.68 11.40
CA PHE A 111 0.85 15.06 10.32
C PHE A 111 -0.23 16.00 9.77
N TYR A 112 -0.59 15.83 8.50
CA TYR A 112 -1.71 16.51 7.87
C TYR A 112 -3.00 15.69 8.03
N PRO A 113 -3.97 16.12 8.87
CA PRO A 113 -5.17 15.32 9.16
C PRO A 113 -6.06 15.09 7.94
N GLN A 114 -6.09 16.06 7.02
CA GLN A 114 -6.84 15.95 5.78
C GLN A 114 -6.28 14.83 4.89
N PHE A 115 -4.98 14.86 4.58
CA PHE A 115 -4.34 13.81 3.78
C PHE A 115 -4.40 12.45 4.46
N ARG A 116 -4.25 12.39 5.79
CA ARG A 116 -4.46 11.14 6.54
C ARG A 116 -5.84 10.54 6.27
N LYS A 117 -6.90 11.35 6.31
CA LYS A 117 -8.27 10.90 6.05
C LYS A 117 -8.48 10.50 4.59
N GLU A 118 -8.04 11.34 3.66
CA GLU A 118 -8.24 11.15 2.22
C GLU A 118 -7.47 9.93 1.70
N LEU A 119 -6.19 9.80 2.04
CA LEU A 119 -5.35 8.69 1.58
C LEU A 119 -5.80 7.35 2.15
N ASN A 120 -6.22 7.28 3.42
CA ASN A 120 -6.80 6.03 3.95
C ASN A 120 -8.15 5.68 3.31
N GLY A 121 -8.93 6.69 2.93
CA GLY A 121 -10.16 6.53 2.15
C GLY A 121 -9.89 5.97 0.75
N PHE A 122 -8.91 6.55 0.05
CA PHE A 122 -8.46 6.06 -1.25
C PHE A 122 -7.89 4.64 -1.16
N LEU A 123 -7.01 4.38 -0.19
CA LEU A 123 -6.45 3.05 0.05
C LEU A 123 -7.56 2.01 0.23
N ARG A 124 -8.60 2.31 1.02
CA ARG A 124 -9.74 1.40 1.19
C ARG A 124 -10.43 1.08 -0.14
N LEU A 125 -10.68 2.11 -0.96
CA LEU A 125 -11.31 1.94 -2.27
C LEU A 125 -10.43 1.08 -3.18
N TRP A 126 -9.15 1.42 -3.28
CA TRP A 126 -8.20 0.72 -4.13
C TRP A 126 -8.01 -0.74 -3.71
N LEU A 127 -7.87 -1.02 -2.41
CA LEU A 127 -7.78 -2.39 -1.90
C LEU A 127 -9.03 -3.23 -2.23
N ASN A 128 -10.24 -2.65 -2.21
CA ASN A 128 -11.43 -3.37 -2.66
C ASN A 128 -11.33 -3.69 -4.16
N ASN A 129 -10.93 -2.72 -4.99
CA ASN A 129 -10.79 -2.95 -6.42
C ASN A 129 -9.75 -4.03 -6.71
N LEU A 130 -8.60 -4.02 -6.03
CA LEU A 130 -7.57 -5.05 -6.18
C LEU A 130 -8.11 -6.45 -5.86
N ILE A 131 -8.89 -6.56 -4.79
CA ILE A 131 -9.55 -7.82 -4.41
C ILE A 131 -10.54 -8.26 -5.50
N ASP A 132 -11.37 -7.35 -5.99
CA ASP A 132 -12.40 -7.63 -7.00
C ASP A 132 -11.79 -7.97 -8.37
N GLN A 133 -10.63 -7.40 -8.69
CA GLN A 133 -9.82 -7.72 -9.87
C GLN A 133 -9.15 -9.10 -9.74
N GLY A 134 -8.99 -9.61 -8.53
CA GLY A 134 -8.37 -10.92 -8.28
C GLY A 134 -6.86 -10.87 -8.03
N HIS A 135 -6.31 -9.69 -7.72
CA HIS A 135 -4.95 -9.58 -7.23
C HIS A 135 -4.78 -10.37 -5.92
N GLY A 136 -3.57 -10.87 -5.68
CA GLY A 136 -3.26 -11.70 -4.52
C GLY A 136 -3.36 -13.20 -4.77
N ASN A 137 -4.02 -13.61 -5.87
CA ASN A 137 -4.17 -15.02 -6.25
C ASN A 137 -2.96 -15.57 -7.00
N ASN A 138 -2.31 -14.74 -7.83
CA ASN A 138 -1.18 -15.14 -8.66
C ASN A 138 0.00 -14.19 -8.43
N TRP A 139 0.95 -14.62 -7.61
CA TRP A 139 2.19 -13.89 -7.38
C TRP A 139 3.29 -14.44 -8.27
N VAL A 140 3.96 -13.56 -8.99
CA VAL A 140 5.19 -13.88 -9.71
C VAL A 140 6.30 -13.99 -8.66
N GLU A 141 6.80 -15.21 -8.47
CA GLU A 141 7.98 -15.44 -7.67
C GLU A 141 9.19 -14.95 -8.47
N ASN A 142 9.93 -13.99 -7.92
CA ASN A 142 11.25 -13.68 -8.44
C ASN A 142 12.12 -14.91 -8.14
N ASN A 143 12.33 -15.76 -9.15
CA ASN A 143 13.44 -16.71 -9.10
C ASN A 143 14.73 -15.86 -9.10
N PRO A 144 15.56 -15.95 -8.04
CA PRO A 144 16.85 -15.27 -8.03
C PRO A 144 17.77 -15.76 -9.16
#